data_AF-A0A409W0P7-F1
#
_entry.id   AF-A0A409W0P7-F1
#
_cell.length_a   1.000
_cell.length_b   1.000
_cell.length_c   1.000
_cell.angle_alpha   90.00
_cell.angle_beta   90.00
_cell.angle_gamma   90.00
#
_symmetry.space_group_name_H-M   'P 1'
#
loop_
_entity.id
_entity.type
_entity.pdbx_description
1 polymer ?
#
loop_
_entity_poly.entity_id
_entity_poly.type
_entity_poly.pdbx_seq_one_letter_code
_entity_poly.pdbx_strand_id
1 'polypeptide(L)'
;MVDQRMKGNSMPPILFFSTIIQFVLSTIHVALGLRRLIDSFIKLQFEPTAIVEYWTNPSLPIEVIANAAYITNTLIGDAIMVWRLYAVWGNNLYICIIPVSFMFDSTLPSGCSIFFAKILIVLATAGTGYATVAGFLHASASNIFAVLNTYTATWALSVTTQTSTSLAIMGRIWWITRNSPKSLGWNRYFAIAWIIVESGVIYSLTTILLLIFYDLRTNFGGIINNMLAQTCVSGPSHCQKRVLSIPSL
;
A
#
# COMPACT_ATOMS: atom_id res chain seq x y z
N MET A 1 -10.29 -33.01 31.21
CA MET A 1 -9.17 -32.27 30.59
C MET A 1 -9.47 -31.94 29.12
N VAL A 2 -10.61 -31.29 28.84
CA VAL A 2 -10.98 -30.85 27.49
C VAL A 2 -11.67 -29.50 27.63
N ASP A 3 -10.90 -28.44 27.90
CA ASP A 3 -11.44 -27.07 27.90
C ASP A 3 -10.36 -26.03 27.60
N GLN A 4 -9.68 -26.18 26.45
CA GLN A 4 -8.86 -25.11 25.85
C GLN A 4 -9.09 -24.94 24.34
N ARG A 5 -10.15 -25.54 23.78
CA ARG A 5 -10.61 -25.18 22.43
C ARG A 5 -11.43 -23.89 22.54
N MET A 6 -11.13 -22.92 21.68
CA MET A 6 -11.81 -21.62 21.54
C MET A 6 -11.26 -20.45 22.39
N LYS A 7 -9.93 -20.29 22.49
CA LYS A 7 -9.40 -18.91 22.48
C LYS A 7 -9.48 -18.43 21.04
N GLY A 8 -10.62 -17.85 20.67
CA GLY A 8 -10.76 -17.12 19.42
C GLY A 8 -9.62 -16.10 19.35
N ASN A 9 -8.76 -16.21 18.35
CA ASN A 9 -7.71 -15.24 18.12
C ASN A 9 -8.39 -13.90 17.80
N SER A 10 -8.58 -13.08 18.82
CA SER A 10 -8.94 -11.68 18.69
C SER A 10 -7.98 -11.05 17.69
N MET A 11 -8.52 -10.33 16.70
CA MET A 11 -7.69 -9.62 15.73
C MET A 11 -6.64 -8.77 16.48
N PRO A 12 -5.37 -8.77 16.04
CA PRO A 12 -4.39 -7.90 16.64
C PRO A 12 -4.92 -6.46 16.52
N PRO A 13 -5.05 -5.72 17.63
CA PRO A 13 -5.72 -4.41 17.64
C PRO A 13 -5.19 -3.45 16.56
N ILE A 14 -3.91 -3.57 16.23
CA ILE A 14 -3.25 -2.79 15.19
C ILE A 14 -3.92 -2.86 13.81
N LEU A 15 -4.40 -4.05 13.38
CA LEU A 15 -5.08 -4.22 12.09
C LEU A 15 -6.48 -3.63 12.10
N PHE A 16 -7.16 -3.70 13.24
CA PHE A 16 -8.49 -3.13 13.38
C PHE A 16 -8.44 -1.60 13.33
N PHE A 17 -7.52 -0.98 14.08
CA PHE A 17 -7.36 0.47 14.04
C PHE A 17 -6.85 0.96 12.68
N SER A 18 -5.91 0.25 12.06
CA SER A 18 -5.38 0.66 10.75
C SER A 18 -6.46 0.64 9.67
N THR A 19 -7.34 -0.36 9.65
CA THR A 19 -8.44 -0.43 8.67
C THR A 19 -9.48 0.67 8.86
N ILE A 20 -9.80 1.05 10.10
CA ILE A 20 -10.67 2.19 10.37
C ILE A 20 -10.05 3.47 9.83
N ILE A 21 -8.76 3.70 10.11
CA ILE A 21 -8.04 4.90 9.65
C ILE A 21 -8.02 4.94 8.12
N GLN A 22 -7.68 3.84 7.45
CA GLN A 22 -7.65 3.76 5.99
C GLN A 22 -9.04 3.99 5.38
N PHE A 23 -10.10 3.49 6.02
CA PHE A 23 -11.48 3.74 5.59
C PHE A 23 -11.86 5.22 5.69
N VAL A 24 -11.52 5.88 6.80
CA VAL A 24 -11.75 7.32 6.98
C VAL A 24 -10.96 8.14 5.96
N LEU A 25 -9.68 7.84 5.75
CA LEU A 25 -8.83 8.52 4.76
C LEU A 25 -9.37 8.36 3.34
N SER A 26 -9.82 7.16 2.97
CA SER A 26 -10.42 6.90 1.66
C SER A 26 -11.72 7.67 1.48
N THR A 27 -12.56 7.73 2.52
CA THR A 27 -13.81 8.52 2.50
C THR A 27 -13.52 10.00 2.32
N ILE A 28 -12.52 10.54 3.01
CA ILE A 28 -12.07 11.94 2.85
C ILE A 28 -11.62 12.19 1.41
N HIS A 29 -10.76 11.32 0.87
CA HIS A 29 -10.27 11.45 -0.50
C HIS A 29 -11.41 11.47 -1.53
N VAL A 30 -12.36 10.55 -1.43
CA VAL A 30 -13.54 10.50 -2.32
C VAL A 30 -14.44 11.72 -2.14
N ALA A 31 -14.70 12.15 -0.90
CA ALA A 31 -15.53 13.32 -0.62
C ALA A 31 -14.93 14.60 -1.20
N LEU A 32 -13.61 14.80 -1.10
CA LEU A 32 -12.90 15.93 -1.68
C LEU A 32 -12.93 15.87 -3.22
N GLY A 33 -12.76 14.69 -3.82
CA GLY A 33 -12.90 14.49 -5.26
C GLY A 33 -14.30 14.84 -5.77
N LEU A 34 -15.35 14.39 -5.08
CA LEU A 34 -16.74 14.74 -5.40
C LEU A 34 -17.00 16.24 -5.24
N ARG A 35 -16.48 16.85 -4.17
CA ARG A 35 -16.62 18.29 -3.95
C ARG A 35 -15.92 19.09 -5.07
N ARG A 36 -14.71 18.69 -5.47
CA ARG A 36 -13.98 19.30 -6.59
C ARG A 36 -14.76 19.18 -7.89
N LEU A 37 -15.39 18.03 -8.13
CA LEU A 37 -16.24 17.80 -9.29
C LEU A 37 -17.47 18.71 -9.29
N ILE A 38 -18.20 18.80 -8.17
CA ILE A 38 -19.37 19.68 -8.03
C ILE A 38 -18.98 21.16 -8.20
N ASP A 39 -17.88 21.60 -7.58
CA ASP A 39 -17.42 22.99 -7.70
C ASP A 39 -17.10 23.34 -9.16
N SER A 40 -16.46 22.43 -9.91
CA SER A 40 -16.23 22.63 -11.34
C SER A 40 -17.52 22.66 -12.16
N PHE A 41 -18.49 21.78 -11.89
CA PHE A 41 -19.72 21.69 -12.68
C PHE A 41 -20.70 22.81 -12.38
N ILE A 42 -20.79 23.30 -11.14
CA ILE A 42 -21.78 24.30 -10.74
C ILE A 42 -21.21 25.72 -10.87
N LYS A 43 -20.02 25.98 -10.32
CA LYS A 43 -19.51 27.35 -10.19
C LYS A 43 -18.88 27.89 -11.46
N LEU A 44 -18.32 27.00 -12.29
CA LEU A 44 -17.55 27.37 -13.48
C LEU A 44 -18.27 27.01 -14.79
N GLN A 45 -19.56 26.65 -14.71
CA GLN A 45 -20.34 26.09 -15.83
C GLN A 45 -20.35 26.95 -17.11
N PHE A 46 -20.27 28.27 -16.96
CA PHE A 46 -20.33 29.23 -18.09
C PHE A 46 -18.95 29.73 -18.52
N GLU A 47 -17.86 29.29 -17.87
CA GLU A 47 -16.50 29.74 -18.14
C GLU A 47 -15.56 28.57 -18.44
N PRO A 48 -15.52 28.09 -19.70
CA PRO A 48 -14.71 26.94 -20.08
C PRO A 48 -13.22 27.09 -19.76
N THR A 49 -12.69 28.30 -19.87
CA THR A 49 -11.29 28.61 -19.54
C THR A 49 -11.00 28.46 -18.06
N ALA A 50 -11.90 28.93 -17.19
CA ALA A 50 -11.78 28.83 -15.74
C ALA A 50 -11.89 27.36 -15.25
N ILE A 51 -12.71 26.53 -15.93
CA ILE A 51 -12.75 25.08 -15.68
C ILE A 51 -11.37 24.47 -15.90
N VAL A 52 -10.74 24.73 -17.05
CA VAL A 52 -9.42 24.16 -17.37
C VAL A 52 -8.38 24.62 -16.36
N GLU A 53 -8.37 25.90 -15.99
CA GLU A 53 -7.45 26.43 -14.96
C GLU A 53 -7.67 25.75 -13.60
N TYR A 54 -8.93 25.54 -13.19
CA TYR A 54 -9.27 24.86 -11.94
C TYR A 54 -8.84 23.38 -11.92
N TRP A 55 -8.94 22.66 -13.04
CA TRP A 55 -8.49 21.27 -13.11
C TRP A 55 -6.97 21.12 -13.24
N THR A 56 -6.32 22.08 -13.89
CA THR A 56 -4.87 22.06 -14.13
C THR A 56 -4.06 22.62 -12.97
N ASN A 57 -4.68 23.34 -12.02
CA ASN A 57 -4.01 23.89 -10.86
C ASN A 57 -3.81 22.82 -9.75
N PRO A 58 -2.57 22.32 -9.53
CA PRO A 58 -2.31 21.30 -8.52
C PRO A 58 -2.20 21.89 -7.10
N SER A 59 -2.03 23.21 -6.98
CA SER A 59 -1.84 23.91 -5.70
C SER A 59 -3.15 24.19 -4.97
N LEU A 60 -4.28 23.79 -5.53
CA LEU A 60 -5.59 23.94 -4.90
C LEU A 60 -5.61 23.18 -3.56
N PRO A 61 -6.02 23.82 -2.45
CA PRO A 61 -6.01 23.17 -1.13
C PRO A 61 -6.81 21.86 -1.09
N ILE A 62 -7.94 21.80 -1.83
CA ILE A 62 -8.76 20.59 -1.93
C ILE A 62 -7.99 19.42 -2.54
N GLU A 63 -7.16 19.69 -3.54
CA GLU A 63 -6.35 18.68 -4.25
C GLU A 63 -5.16 18.26 -3.40
N VAL A 64 -4.51 19.21 -2.74
CA VAL A 64 -3.38 18.93 -1.84
C VAL A 64 -3.83 18.05 -0.68
N ILE A 65 -4.97 18.35 -0.04
CA ILE A 65 -5.51 17.54 1.06
C ILE A 65 -5.92 16.15 0.56
N ALA A 66 -6.54 16.05 -0.61
CA ALA A 66 -6.92 14.77 -1.20
C ALA A 66 -5.68 13.90 -1.48
N ASN A 67 -4.61 14.48 -2.04
CA ASN A 67 -3.35 13.79 -2.30
C ASN A 67 -2.62 13.41 -1.00
N ALA A 68 -2.64 14.26 0.02
CA ALA A 68 -2.10 13.92 1.34
C ALA A 68 -2.83 12.72 1.95
N ALA A 69 -4.17 12.71 1.94
CA ALA A 69 -4.97 11.60 2.44
C ALA A 69 -4.69 10.30 1.67
N TYR A 70 -4.54 10.38 0.35
CA TYR A 70 -4.15 9.25 -0.50
C TYR A 70 -2.78 8.68 -0.12
N ILE A 71 -1.76 9.55 -0.01
CA ILE A 71 -0.38 9.13 0.33
C ILE A 71 -0.35 8.50 1.72
N THR A 72 -1.00 9.11 2.72
CA THR A 72 -1.10 8.51 4.05
C THR A 72 -1.77 7.13 4.01
N ASN A 73 -2.83 6.97 3.22
CA ASN A 73 -3.52 5.69 3.08
C ASN A 73 -2.62 4.60 2.46
N THR A 74 -1.86 4.96 1.42
CA THR A 74 -0.87 4.08 0.79
C THR A 74 0.24 3.68 1.74
N LEU A 75 0.78 4.62 2.53
CA LEU A 75 1.83 4.35 3.51
C LEU A 75 1.37 3.37 4.61
N ILE A 76 0.13 3.52 5.08
CA ILE A 76 -0.45 2.58 6.05
C ILE A 76 -0.56 1.19 5.41
N GLY A 77 -0.96 1.11 4.14
CA GLY A 77 -1.02 -0.15 3.40
C GLY A 77 0.34 -0.85 3.27
N ASP A 78 1.36 -0.11 2.84
CA ASP A 78 2.72 -0.61 2.68
C ASP A 78 3.32 -1.03 4.04
N ALA A 79 3.07 -0.26 5.11
CA ALA A 79 3.50 -0.60 6.46
C ALA A 79 2.84 -1.88 7.00
N ILE A 80 1.53 -2.08 6.78
CA ILE A 80 0.83 -3.31 7.16
C ILE A 80 1.44 -4.52 6.45
N MET A 81 1.81 -4.37 5.17
CA MET A 81 2.37 -5.46 4.39
C MET A 81 3.77 -5.85 4.86
N VAL A 82 4.61 -4.88 5.21
CA VAL A 82 5.91 -5.14 5.88
C VAL A 82 5.71 -5.78 7.25
N TRP A 83 4.73 -5.33 8.04
CA TRP A 83 4.40 -5.96 9.32
C TRP A 83 3.94 -7.42 9.18
N ARG A 84 3.13 -7.73 8.15
CA ARG A 84 2.70 -9.12 7.85
C ARG A 84 3.88 -10.01 7.51
N LEU A 85 4.81 -9.51 6.70
CA LEU A 85 6.05 -10.21 6.40
C LEU A 85 6.81 -10.53 7.70
N TYR A 86 6.88 -9.57 8.61
CA TYR A 86 7.60 -9.72 9.88
C TYR A 86 6.94 -10.78 10.77
N ALA A 87 5.61 -10.78 10.85
CA ALA A 87 4.86 -11.80 11.58
C ALA A 87 5.10 -13.22 11.04
N VAL A 88 5.18 -13.39 9.71
CA VAL A 88 5.46 -14.70 9.06
C VAL A 88 6.87 -15.21 9.37
N TRP A 89 7.82 -14.33 9.67
CA TRP A 89 9.19 -14.69 10.04
C TRP A 89 9.40 -14.93 11.54
N GLY A 90 8.33 -14.99 12.33
CA GLY A 90 8.39 -15.43 13.72
C GLY A 90 8.72 -14.33 14.72
N ASN A 91 8.36 -13.08 14.44
CA ASN A 91 8.44 -11.95 15.38
C ASN A 91 9.83 -11.71 16.03
N ASN A 92 10.92 -12.09 15.38
CA ASN A 92 12.25 -11.86 15.95
C ASN A 92 12.80 -10.49 15.52
N LEU A 93 12.76 -9.49 16.41
CA LEU A 93 13.25 -8.12 16.13
C LEU A 93 14.78 -8.04 15.93
N TYR A 94 15.55 -9.03 16.40
CA TYR A 94 17.01 -9.07 16.19
C TYR A 94 17.40 -9.17 14.70
N ILE A 95 16.44 -9.56 13.86
CA ILE A 95 16.55 -9.64 12.41
C ILE A 95 16.53 -8.23 11.76
N CYS A 96 16.07 -7.18 12.45
CA CYS A 96 15.97 -5.80 11.91
C CYS A 96 17.19 -4.91 12.19
N ILE A 97 18.08 -5.26 13.12
CA ILE A 97 19.06 -4.31 13.69
C ILE A 97 20.44 -4.38 13.01
N ILE A 98 20.75 -5.43 12.23
CA ILE A 98 22.09 -5.64 11.66
C ILE A 98 22.03 -5.60 10.13
N PRO A 99 22.29 -4.44 9.48
CA PRO A 99 21.91 -4.31 8.08
C PRO A 99 23.03 -4.36 7.04
N VAL A 100 24.33 -4.21 7.38
CA VAL A 100 25.30 -3.84 6.32
C VAL A 100 26.59 -4.68 6.26
N SER A 101 27.07 -5.27 7.35
CA SER A 101 28.38 -5.96 7.34
C SER A 101 28.36 -7.44 6.91
N PHE A 102 27.19 -8.06 6.77
CA PHE A 102 27.08 -9.52 6.53
C PHE A 102 26.44 -9.90 5.19
N MET A 103 26.47 -9.02 4.17
CA MET A 103 25.98 -9.39 2.82
C MET A 103 26.88 -10.37 2.06
N PHE A 104 28.06 -10.72 2.59
CA PHE A 104 29.03 -11.59 1.90
C PHE A 104 29.23 -12.96 2.54
N ASP A 105 28.62 -13.27 3.69
CA ASP A 105 28.84 -14.56 4.34
C ASP A 105 27.64 -15.48 4.15
N SER A 106 27.87 -16.57 3.43
CA SER A 106 26.87 -17.56 2.97
C SER A 106 26.18 -18.37 4.08
N THR A 107 26.36 -17.99 5.35
CA THR A 107 26.04 -18.83 6.52
C THR A 107 24.98 -18.24 7.45
N LEU A 108 24.55 -16.97 7.28
CA LEU A 108 23.45 -16.40 8.08
C LEU A 108 22.06 -16.56 7.41
N PRO A 109 20.97 -16.67 8.21
CA PRO A 109 19.62 -16.71 7.66
C PRO A 109 19.33 -15.41 6.92
N SER A 110 19.13 -15.52 5.60
CA SER A 110 18.99 -14.42 4.62
C SER A 110 17.81 -13.46 4.86
N GLY A 111 17.03 -13.65 5.94
CA GLY A 111 15.85 -12.86 6.25
C GLY A 111 16.14 -11.46 6.81
N CYS A 112 17.27 -11.25 7.51
CA CYS A 112 17.56 -10.00 8.23
C CYS A 112 17.72 -8.78 7.33
N SER A 113 18.48 -8.91 6.24
CA SER A 113 18.69 -7.83 5.27
C SER A 113 17.39 -7.40 4.57
N ILE A 114 16.47 -8.35 4.33
CA ILE A 114 15.24 -8.12 3.57
C ILE A 114 14.27 -7.20 4.34
N PHE A 115 14.19 -7.34 5.67
CA PHE A 115 13.29 -6.51 6.49
C PHE A 115 13.74 -5.07 6.56
N PHE A 116 15.02 -4.85 6.86
CA PHE A 116 15.58 -3.49 6.93
C PHE A 116 15.46 -2.78 5.59
N ALA A 117 15.80 -3.45 4.48
CA ALA A 117 15.64 -2.90 3.14
C ALA A 117 14.18 -2.49 2.86
N LYS A 118 13.19 -3.28 3.30
CA LYS A 118 11.77 -2.92 3.12
C LYS A 118 11.34 -1.74 3.98
N ILE A 119 11.80 -1.64 5.22
CA ILE A 119 11.54 -0.46 6.06
C ILE A 119 12.11 0.79 5.38
N LEU A 120 13.33 0.71 4.83
CA LEU A 120 13.91 1.82 4.08
C LEU A 120 13.09 2.20 2.84
N ILE A 121 12.56 1.24 2.09
CA ILE A 121 11.70 1.53 0.94
C ILE A 121 10.39 2.21 1.38
N VAL A 122 9.78 1.80 2.50
CA VAL A 122 8.58 2.47 3.04
C VAL A 122 8.89 3.88 3.50
N LEU A 123 10.03 4.11 4.16
CA LEU A 123 10.48 5.44 4.55
C LEU A 123 10.78 6.32 3.33
N ALA A 124 11.39 5.75 2.28
CA ALA A 124 11.60 6.44 1.01
C ALA A 124 10.26 6.81 0.36
N THR A 125 9.27 5.91 0.39
CA THR A 125 7.91 6.18 -0.10
C THR A 125 7.24 7.32 0.68
N ALA A 126 7.45 7.37 2.00
CA ALA A 126 6.94 8.47 2.83
C ALA A 126 7.63 9.79 2.49
N GLY A 127 8.96 9.76 2.34
CA GLY A 127 9.75 10.92 1.96
C GLY A 127 9.34 11.47 0.59
N THR A 128 9.26 10.62 -0.43
CA THR A 128 8.85 11.04 -1.78
C THR A 128 7.39 11.49 -1.81
N GLY A 129 6.50 10.80 -1.11
CA GLY A 129 5.08 11.15 -1.06
C GLY A 129 4.81 12.50 -0.38
N TYR A 130 5.37 12.74 0.81
CA TYR A 130 5.15 14.05 1.45
C TYR A 130 5.93 15.17 0.76
N ALA A 131 7.05 14.87 0.09
CA ALA A 131 7.74 15.83 -0.76
C ALA A 131 6.87 16.26 -1.97
N THR A 132 6.04 15.38 -2.53
CA THR A 132 5.14 15.76 -3.63
C THR A 132 4.00 16.64 -3.15
N VAL A 133 3.42 16.35 -1.99
CA VAL A 133 2.39 17.20 -1.36
C VAL A 133 2.94 18.59 -1.08
N ALA A 134 4.15 18.68 -0.50
CA ALA A 134 4.83 19.95 -0.27
C ALA A 134 5.21 20.66 -1.59
N GLY A 135 5.57 19.90 -2.61
CA GLY A 135 5.85 20.37 -3.95
C GLY A 135 4.62 20.95 -4.64
N PHE A 136 3.44 20.35 -4.45
CA PHE A 136 2.18 20.87 -4.98
C PHE A 136 1.76 22.17 -4.31
N LEU A 137 1.99 22.35 -3.00
CA LEU A 137 1.73 23.62 -2.32
C LEU A 137 2.53 24.80 -2.91
N HIS A 138 3.73 24.54 -3.41
CA HIS A 138 4.63 25.54 -3.99
C HIS A 138 4.84 25.33 -5.49
N ALA A 139 3.89 24.66 -6.17
CA ALA A 139 4.06 24.32 -7.57
C ALA A 139 4.09 25.58 -8.43
N SER A 140 5.19 25.72 -9.17
CA SER A 140 5.38 26.71 -10.22
C SER A 140 5.65 26.00 -11.55
N ALA A 141 5.48 26.70 -12.66
CA ALA A 141 5.74 26.15 -14.00
C ALA A 141 7.17 25.60 -14.16
N SER A 142 8.15 26.12 -13.41
CA SER A 142 9.54 25.67 -13.45
C SER A 142 9.78 24.35 -12.72
N ASN A 143 8.99 24.04 -11.68
CA ASN A 143 9.25 22.94 -10.76
C ASN A 143 8.28 21.76 -10.93
N ILE A 144 7.23 21.94 -11.74
CA ILE A 144 6.17 20.93 -11.89
C ILE A 144 6.71 19.57 -12.33
N PHE A 145 7.66 19.52 -13.29
CA PHE A 145 8.25 18.26 -13.75
C PHE A 145 8.99 17.51 -12.64
N ALA A 146 9.69 18.21 -11.75
CA ALA A 146 10.36 17.60 -10.62
C ALA A 146 9.35 17.00 -9.63
N VAL A 147 8.27 17.73 -9.33
CA VAL A 147 7.18 17.26 -8.45
C VAL A 147 6.52 16.01 -9.04
N LEU A 148 6.20 16.02 -10.34
CA LEU A 148 5.59 14.87 -11.02
C LEU A 148 6.52 13.65 -11.01
N ASN A 149 7.83 13.83 -11.15
CA ASN A 149 8.81 12.73 -11.09
C ASN A 149 8.96 12.16 -9.67
N THR A 150 8.91 13.00 -8.64
CA THR A 150 8.86 12.51 -7.25
C THR A 150 7.55 11.74 -6.99
N TYR A 151 6.47 12.11 -7.67
CA TYR A 151 5.18 11.45 -7.51
C TYR A 151 5.16 10.06 -8.15
N THR A 152 5.70 9.93 -9.36
CA THR A 152 5.90 8.62 -10.00
C THR A 152 6.84 7.73 -9.21
N ALA A 153 7.90 8.28 -8.61
CA ALA A 153 8.79 7.53 -7.74
C ALA A 153 8.05 6.94 -6.52
N THR A 154 7.09 7.68 -5.95
CA THR A 154 6.26 7.20 -4.83
C THR A 154 5.45 5.97 -5.22
N TRP A 155 4.79 6.00 -6.39
CA TRP A 155 4.05 4.86 -6.91
C TRP A 155 4.95 3.66 -7.24
N ALA A 156 6.12 3.91 -7.83
CA ALA A 156 7.08 2.85 -8.14
C ALA A 156 7.62 2.15 -6.87
N LEU A 157 7.95 2.91 -5.82
CA LEU A 157 8.39 2.37 -4.54
C LEU A 157 7.29 1.58 -3.84
N SER A 158 6.04 2.07 -3.87
CA SER A 158 4.89 1.35 -3.31
C SER A 158 4.63 0.02 -4.05
N VAL A 159 4.61 0.01 -5.39
CA VAL A 159 4.47 -1.23 -6.18
C VAL A 159 5.60 -2.21 -5.88
N THR A 160 6.84 -1.71 -5.80
CA THR A 160 8.01 -2.54 -5.46
C THR A 160 7.86 -3.15 -4.07
N THR A 161 7.39 -2.37 -3.09
CA THR A 161 7.11 -2.87 -1.74
C THR A 161 6.07 -3.98 -1.77
N GLN A 162 4.96 -3.77 -2.46
CA GLN A 162 3.83 -4.69 -2.48
C GLN A 162 4.16 -6.00 -3.20
N THR A 163 4.75 -5.92 -4.39
CA THR A 163 5.17 -7.09 -5.18
C THR A 163 6.25 -7.88 -4.46
N SER A 164 7.34 -7.23 -4.05
CA SER A 164 8.46 -7.92 -3.39
C SER A 164 8.07 -8.52 -2.05
N THR A 165 7.13 -7.91 -1.32
CA THR A 165 6.65 -8.44 -0.03
C THR A 165 5.74 -9.63 -0.23
N SER A 166 4.82 -9.57 -1.19
CA SER A 166 3.94 -10.69 -1.54
C SER A 166 4.74 -11.91 -2.00
N LEU A 167 5.77 -11.70 -2.85
CA LEU A 167 6.68 -12.75 -3.30
C LEU A 167 7.48 -13.36 -2.14
N ALA A 168 7.99 -12.52 -1.23
CA ALA A 168 8.72 -13.01 -0.06
C ALA A 168 7.82 -13.88 0.84
N ILE A 169 6.61 -13.42 1.16
CA ILE A 169 5.63 -14.20 1.95
C ILE A 169 5.36 -15.55 1.28
N MET A 170 5.06 -15.55 -0.01
CA MET A 170 4.80 -16.78 -0.79
C MET A 170 6.00 -17.72 -0.76
N GLY A 171 7.21 -17.21 -1.03
CA GLY A 171 8.44 -18.01 -1.02
C GLY A 171 8.71 -18.66 0.33
N ARG A 172 8.45 -17.95 1.44
CA ARG A 172 8.61 -18.50 2.80
C ARG A 172 7.57 -19.57 3.11
N ILE A 173 6.30 -19.34 2.77
CA ILE A 173 5.25 -20.33 2.98
C ILE A 173 5.53 -21.60 2.17
N TRP A 174 5.98 -21.44 0.92
CA TRP A 174 6.38 -22.56 0.07
C TRP A 174 7.54 -23.36 0.68
N TRP A 175 8.58 -22.67 1.18
CA TRP A 175 9.71 -23.32 1.85
C TRP A 175 9.29 -24.12 3.09
N ILE A 176 8.45 -23.54 3.95
CA ILE A 176 7.94 -24.20 5.16
C ILE A 176 7.09 -25.42 4.78
N THR A 177 6.22 -25.28 3.79
CA THR A 177 5.33 -26.36 3.33
C THR A 177 6.11 -27.51 2.69
N ARG A 178 7.16 -27.20 1.92
CA ARG A 178 8.02 -28.20 1.26
C ARG A 178 8.80 -29.07 2.26
N ASN A 179 9.20 -28.50 3.39
CA ASN A 179 9.98 -29.19 4.43
C ASN A 179 9.10 -29.81 5.53
N SER A 180 7.78 -29.65 5.45
CA SER A 180 6.83 -30.23 6.40
C SER A 180 6.25 -31.55 5.86
N PRO A 181 6.02 -32.57 6.72
CA PRO A 181 5.39 -33.81 6.29
C PRO A 181 3.98 -33.53 5.73
N LYS A 182 3.65 -34.16 4.58
CA LYS A 182 2.41 -33.94 3.77
C LYS A 182 1.07 -34.11 4.52
N SER A 183 1.10 -34.50 5.80
CA SER A 183 -0.05 -34.85 6.64
C SER A 183 -0.73 -33.65 7.31
N LEU A 184 -0.03 -32.51 7.52
CA LEU A 184 -0.59 -31.38 8.26
C LEU A 184 -0.74 -30.12 7.38
N GLY A 185 -1.94 -29.90 6.84
CA GLY A 185 -2.40 -28.56 6.47
C GLY A 185 -1.84 -27.91 5.19
N TRP A 186 -1.18 -28.64 4.28
CA TRP A 186 -0.64 -28.11 3.00
C TRP A 186 -1.63 -27.19 2.27
N ASN A 187 -2.88 -27.64 2.10
CA ASN A 187 -3.93 -26.87 1.42
C ASN A 187 -4.31 -25.57 2.15
N ARG A 188 -4.19 -25.52 3.49
CA ARG A 188 -4.56 -24.35 4.30
C ARG A 188 -3.50 -23.25 4.20
N TYR A 189 -2.22 -23.60 4.30
CA TYR A 189 -1.12 -22.63 4.18
C TYR A 189 -1.05 -22.02 2.77
N PHE A 190 -1.25 -22.85 1.73
CA PHE A 190 -1.33 -22.36 0.36
C PHE A 190 -2.54 -21.46 0.12
N ALA A 191 -3.72 -21.78 0.68
CA ALA A 191 -4.89 -20.91 0.57
C ALA A 191 -4.65 -19.53 1.19
N ILE A 192 -4.02 -19.47 2.38
CA ILE A 192 -3.66 -18.20 3.03
C ILE A 192 -2.62 -17.43 2.20
N ALA A 193 -1.60 -18.10 1.68
CA ALA A 193 -0.58 -17.49 0.82
C ALA A 193 -1.19 -16.90 -0.46
N TRP A 194 -2.12 -17.66 -1.08
CA TRP A 194 -2.79 -17.26 -2.31
C TRP A 194 -3.64 -16.00 -2.11
N ILE A 195 -4.38 -15.90 -1.00
CA ILE A 195 -5.18 -14.70 -0.67
C ILE A 195 -4.30 -13.46 -0.55
N ILE A 196 -3.14 -13.58 0.10
CA ILE A 196 -2.21 -12.46 0.27
C ILE A 196 -1.69 -12.02 -1.10
N VAL A 197 -1.25 -12.97 -1.93
CA VAL A 197 -0.73 -12.68 -3.28
C VAL A 197 -1.81 -12.11 -4.19
N GLU A 198 -3.03 -12.66 -4.17
CA GLU A 198 -4.16 -12.17 -4.95
C GLU A 198 -4.43 -10.69 -4.66
N SER A 199 -4.49 -10.31 -3.37
CA SER A 199 -4.69 -8.92 -2.98
C SER A 199 -3.52 -8.00 -3.36
N GLY A 200 -2.28 -8.50 -3.27
CA GLY A 200 -1.08 -7.75 -3.66
C GLY A 200 -1.00 -7.52 -5.17
N VAL A 201 -1.35 -8.53 -5.98
CA VAL A 201 -1.36 -8.45 -7.45
C VAL A 201 -2.39 -7.44 -7.94
N ILE A 202 -3.59 -7.40 -7.34
CA ILE A 202 -4.63 -6.42 -7.73
C ILE A 202 -4.13 -4.99 -7.51
N TYR A 203 -3.53 -4.71 -6.35
CA TYR A 203 -2.94 -3.40 -6.08
C TYR A 203 -1.82 -3.07 -7.07
N SER A 204 -0.85 -3.99 -7.23
CA SER A 204 0.29 -3.76 -8.11
C SER A 204 -0.11 -3.57 -9.57
N LEU A 205 -1.07 -4.34 -10.08
CA LEU A 205 -1.56 -4.20 -11.45
C LEU A 205 -2.23 -2.84 -11.66
N THR A 206 -3.05 -2.41 -10.71
CA THR A 206 -3.74 -1.10 -10.80
C THR A 206 -2.73 0.05 -10.78
N THR A 207 -1.70 -0.02 -9.95
CA THR A 207 -0.66 1.02 -9.88
C THR A 207 0.30 0.98 -11.06
N ILE A 208 0.57 -0.19 -11.65
CA ILE A 208 1.32 -0.29 -12.92
C ILE A 208 0.53 0.36 -14.05
N LEU A 209 -0.77 0.10 -14.15
CA LEU A 209 -1.62 0.76 -15.13
C LEU A 209 -1.61 2.28 -14.91
N LEU A 210 -1.72 2.75 -13.67
CA LEU A 210 -1.58 4.16 -13.34
C LEU A 210 -0.27 4.74 -13.88
N LEU A 211 0.86 4.09 -13.61
CA LEU A 211 2.18 4.53 -14.08
C LEU A 211 2.24 4.65 -15.61
N ILE A 212 1.70 3.66 -16.33
CA ILE A 212 1.65 3.67 -17.80
C ILE A 212 0.81 4.84 -18.30
N PHE A 213 -0.44 4.99 -17.82
CA PHE A 213 -1.34 6.05 -18.29
C PHE A 213 -0.86 7.45 -17.92
N TYR A 214 -0.15 7.57 -16.81
CA TYR A 214 0.46 8.81 -16.36
C TYR A 214 1.66 9.20 -17.23
N ASP A 215 2.53 8.24 -17.61
CA ASP A 215 3.63 8.48 -18.54
C ASP A 215 3.13 8.87 -19.94
N LEU A 216 2.03 8.25 -20.37
CA LEU A 216 1.33 8.61 -21.61
C LEU A 216 0.59 9.96 -21.53
N ARG A 217 0.66 10.68 -20.38
CA ARG A 217 0.01 11.98 -20.13
C ARG A 217 -1.48 12.00 -20.47
N THR A 218 -2.15 10.86 -20.28
CA THR A 218 -3.58 10.74 -20.55
C THR A 218 -4.38 11.11 -19.31
N ASN A 219 -5.56 11.70 -19.50
CA ASN A 219 -6.49 12.01 -18.41
C ASN A 219 -6.92 10.76 -17.62
N PHE A 220 -6.77 9.57 -18.20
CA PHE A 220 -7.03 8.29 -17.54
C PHE A 220 -6.16 8.07 -16.29
N GLY A 221 -4.95 8.63 -16.23
CA GLY A 221 -4.09 8.55 -15.05
C GLY A 221 -4.76 9.13 -13.80
N GLY A 222 -5.40 10.29 -13.91
CA GLY A 222 -6.14 10.91 -12.80
C GLY A 222 -7.33 10.07 -12.33
N ILE A 223 -8.04 9.43 -13.26
CA ILE A 223 -9.17 8.56 -12.94
C ILE A 223 -8.69 7.32 -12.17
N ILE A 224 -7.61 6.69 -12.62
CA ILE A 224 -7.04 5.50 -11.98
C ILE A 224 -6.47 5.86 -10.60
N ASN A 225 -5.88 7.04 -10.43
CA ASN A 225 -5.40 7.51 -9.12
C ASN A 225 -6.54 7.57 -8.09
N ASN A 226 -7.70 8.10 -8.48
CA ASN A 226 -8.88 8.16 -7.62
C ASN A 226 -9.44 6.76 -7.29
N MET A 227 -9.34 5.80 -8.21
CA MET A 227 -9.70 4.41 -7.94
C MET A 227 -8.73 3.74 -6.95
N LEU A 228 -7.42 3.99 -7.10
CA LEU A 228 -6.39 3.39 -6.25
C LEU A 228 -6.55 3.73 -4.77
N ALA A 229 -6.94 4.97 -4.47
CA ALA A 229 -7.24 5.40 -3.10
C ALA A 229 -8.28 4.54 -2.37
N GLN A 230 -9.16 3.86 -3.12
CA GLN A 230 -10.17 2.94 -2.56
C GLN A 230 -9.65 1.51 -2.46
N THR A 231 -8.82 1.08 -3.42
CA THR A 231 -8.23 -0.28 -3.40
C THR A 231 -7.30 -0.52 -2.20
N CYS A 232 -6.66 0.52 -1.67
CA CYS A 232 -5.85 0.40 -0.45
C CYS A 232 -6.66 -0.10 0.77
N VAL A 233 -7.97 0.16 0.81
CA VAL A 233 -8.88 -0.26 1.89
C VAL A 233 -9.39 -1.71 1.68
N SER A 234 -9.49 -2.15 0.43
CA SER A 234 -10.07 -3.46 0.10
C SER A 234 -9.15 -4.63 0.44
N GLY A 235 -7.82 -4.45 0.34
CA GLY A 235 -6.82 -5.49 0.66
C GLY A 235 -6.86 -5.96 2.12
N PRO A 236 -6.77 -5.05 3.11
CA PRO A 236 -6.89 -5.40 4.51
C PRO A 236 -8.22 -6.08 4.85
N SER A 237 -9.34 -5.54 4.37
CA SER A 237 -10.69 -6.00 4.70
C SER A 237 -11.08 -7.36 4.09
N HIS A 238 -10.68 -7.65 2.85
CA HIS A 238 -10.87 -8.96 2.22
C HIS A 238 -10.06 -10.06 2.91
N CYS A 239 -8.80 -9.77 3.22
CA CYS A 239 -7.94 -10.68 3.96
C CYS A 239 -8.50 -10.92 5.38
N GLN A 240 -9.05 -9.88 6.01
CA GLN A 240 -9.59 -9.93 7.38
C GLN A 240 -10.87 -10.75 7.51
N LYS A 241 -11.87 -10.55 6.63
CA LYS A 241 -13.13 -11.32 6.68
C LYS A 241 -12.92 -12.82 6.48
N ARG A 242 -11.96 -13.21 5.64
CA ARG A 242 -11.78 -14.63 5.27
C ARG A 242 -10.79 -15.36 6.19
N VAL A 243 -9.81 -14.67 6.78
CA VAL A 243 -8.98 -15.21 7.89
C VAL A 243 -9.85 -15.53 9.12
N LEU A 244 -10.86 -14.71 9.42
CA LEU A 244 -11.82 -14.95 10.51
C LEU A 244 -12.80 -16.11 10.24
N SER A 245 -13.01 -16.47 8.98
CA SER A 245 -13.91 -17.57 8.60
C SER A 245 -13.29 -18.96 8.72
N ILE A 246 -12.01 -19.04 9.12
CA ILE A 246 -11.29 -20.31 9.26
C ILE A 246 -11.50 -20.81 10.70
N PRO A 247 -12.20 -21.95 10.90
CA PRO A 247 -12.27 -22.59 12.22
C PRO A 247 -10.85 -22.92 12.68
N SER A 248 -10.55 -22.55 13.93
CA SER A 248 -9.21 -22.55 14.52
C SER A 248 -8.41 -23.84 14.28
N LEU A 249 -7.13 -23.66 13.96
CA LEU A 249 -6.06 -24.63 14.25
C LEU A 249 -6.08 -25.03 15.72
#